data_AF-A0A839SXC2-F1
#
_entry.id   AF-A0A839SXC2-F1
#
_cell.length_a   1.000
_cell.length_b   1.000
_cell.length_c   1.000
_cell.angle_alpha   90.00
_cell.angle_beta   90.00
_cell.angle_gamma   90.00
#
_symmetry.space_group_name_H-M   'P 1'
#
loop_
_entity.id
_entity.type
_entity.pdbx_description
1 polymer ?
#
loop_
_entity_poly.entity_id
_entity_poly.type
_entity_poly.pdbx_seq_one_letter_code
_entity_poly.pdbx_strand_id
1 'polypeptide(L)'
;MSEVKPSSESTEVLNLIVQLEKKLKAYLRLLPIPQRADAWLLEVQLYYESEPAGRTSFTLQGYTQEEAEAVARGIRHNDYLMQEIDQYLWSEND
;
A
#
# COMPACT_ATOMS: atom_id res chain seq x y z
N MET A 1 16.06 -17.44 -29.60
CA MET A 1 15.06 -17.57 -28.52
C MET A 1 14.68 -16.16 -28.13
N SER A 2 13.49 -15.71 -28.51
CA SER A 2 13.07 -14.31 -28.34
C SER A 2 12.67 -14.00 -26.90
N GLU A 3 13.12 -12.84 -26.45
CA GLU A 3 12.83 -12.18 -25.17
C GLU A 3 11.34 -11.86 -24.97
N VAL A 4 10.88 -12.03 -23.73
CA VAL A 4 9.86 -11.15 -23.14
C VAL A 4 10.21 -10.98 -21.66
N LYS A 5 11.09 -10.02 -21.34
CA LYS A 5 11.07 -9.39 -20.02
C LYS A 5 9.80 -8.55 -20.00
N PRO A 6 8.87 -8.74 -19.06
CA PRO A 6 7.69 -7.88 -19.00
C PRO A 6 8.19 -6.45 -18.81
N SER A 7 7.76 -5.61 -19.74
CA SER A 7 8.03 -4.19 -19.85
C SER A 7 7.98 -3.53 -18.47
N SER A 8 9.13 -3.06 -18.00
CA SER A 8 9.15 -2.02 -16.99
C SER A 8 8.71 -0.74 -17.71
N GLU A 9 7.41 -0.58 -17.93
CA GLU A 9 6.84 0.75 -17.98
C GLU A 9 7.33 1.44 -16.70
N SER A 10 8.07 2.53 -16.86
CA SER A 10 8.55 3.38 -15.76
C SER A 10 7.36 4.10 -15.13
N THR A 11 6.43 3.31 -14.65
CA THR A 11 5.33 3.71 -13.83
C THR A 11 5.96 3.97 -12.47
N GLU A 12 6.00 5.22 -12.01
CA GLU A 12 6.63 5.59 -10.74
C GLU A 12 5.89 4.89 -9.59
N VAL A 13 6.39 3.70 -9.23
CA VAL A 13 5.87 2.92 -8.12
C VAL A 13 6.58 3.39 -6.85
N LEU A 14 5.87 4.11 -6.01
CA LEU A 14 6.40 4.49 -4.70
C LEU A 14 6.29 3.29 -3.76
N ASN A 15 7.42 2.72 -3.37
CA ASN A 15 7.46 1.65 -2.38
C ASN A 15 8.03 2.23 -1.08
N LEU A 16 7.30 2.11 0.03
CA LEU A 16 7.79 2.53 1.34
C LEU A 16 7.53 1.48 2.40
N ILE A 17 8.44 1.34 3.35
CA ILE A 17 8.22 0.54 4.56
C ILE A 17 8.01 1.52 5.71
N VAL A 18 6.87 1.42 6.36
CA VAL A 18 6.54 2.21 7.54
C VAL A 18 6.34 1.29 8.74
N GLN A 19 6.79 1.75 9.90
CA GLN A 19 6.44 1.10 11.16
C GLN A 19 5.10 1.68 11.61
N LEU A 20 4.07 0.83 11.71
CA LEU A 20 2.75 1.23 12.18
C LEU A 20 2.76 1.32 13.70
N GLU A 21 2.94 0.17 14.38
CA GLU A 21 2.95 0.06 15.82
C GLU A 21 3.93 -1.00 16.31
N LYS A 22 4.72 -0.72 17.35
CA LYS A 22 5.62 -1.68 18.03
C LYS A 22 6.40 -2.57 17.03
N LYS A 23 5.97 -3.82 16.84
CA LYS A 23 6.60 -4.84 15.97
C LYS A 23 5.89 -5.01 14.61
N LEU A 24 4.78 -4.31 14.39
CA LEU A 24 4.02 -4.29 13.15
C LEU A 24 4.62 -3.27 12.18
N LYS A 25 5.02 -3.76 11.01
CA LYS A 25 5.49 -2.96 9.88
C LYS A 25 4.49 -3.12 8.74
N ALA A 26 4.26 -2.05 8.01
CA ALA A 26 3.54 -2.08 6.75
C ALA A 26 4.51 -1.77 5.61
N TYR A 27 4.52 -2.63 4.62
CA TYR A 27 5.10 -2.35 3.32
C TYR A 27 4.00 -1.82 2.41
N LEU A 28 4.16 -0.57 2.02
CA LEU A 28 3.21 0.17 1.20
C LEU A 28 3.76 0.27 -0.22
N ARG A 29 2.89 0.03 -1.20
CA ARG A 29 3.21 0.21 -2.62
C ARG A 29 2.14 1.05 -3.26
N LEU A 30 2.53 2.19 -3.78
CA LEU A 30 1.66 3.07 -4.53
C LEU A 30 1.85 2.79 -6.02
N LEU A 31 0.79 2.31 -6.66
CA LEU A 31 0.74 1.95 -8.07
C LEU A 31 -0.27 2.88 -8.75
N PRO A 32 0.09 3.66 -9.77
CA PRO A 32 -0.90 4.40 -10.53
C PRO A 32 -1.75 3.44 -11.36
N ILE A 33 -3.02 3.79 -11.55
CA ILE A 33 -3.95 2.97 -12.31
C ILE A 33 -3.89 3.43 -13.78
N PRO A 34 -3.43 2.60 -14.73
CA PRO A 34 -3.22 3.02 -16.12
C PRO A 34 -4.49 3.51 -16.83
N GLN A 35 -5.67 3.12 -16.32
CA GLN A 35 -6.97 3.55 -16.85
C GLN A 35 -7.50 4.84 -16.24
N ARG A 36 -6.90 5.34 -15.15
CA ARG A 36 -7.35 6.52 -14.40
C ARG A 36 -6.15 7.31 -13.89
N ALA A 37 -5.85 8.43 -14.56
CA ALA A 37 -4.75 9.32 -14.18
C ALA A 37 -4.94 9.95 -12.79
N ASP A 38 -6.17 10.00 -12.31
CA ASP A 38 -6.61 10.50 -11.01
C ASP A 38 -6.86 9.38 -9.99
N ALA A 39 -6.38 8.15 -10.24
CA ALA A 39 -6.55 7.06 -9.30
C ALA A 39 -5.24 6.29 -9.05
N TRP A 40 -4.99 6.04 -7.77
CA TRP A 40 -3.82 5.31 -7.30
C TRP A 40 -4.26 4.12 -6.47
N LEU A 41 -3.59 2.99 -6.65
CA LEU A 41 -3.75 1.81 -5.84
C LEU A 41 -2.64 1.78 -4.79
N LEU A 42 -3.02 1.89 -3.53
CA LEU A 42 -2.14 1.75 -2.38
C LEU A 42 -2.24 0.31 -1.84
N GLU A 43 -1.30 -0.54 -2.22
CA GLU A 43 -1.16 -1.86 -1.60
C GLU A 43 -0.48 -1.72 -0.24
N VAL A 44 -0.96 -2.45 0.77
CA VAL A 44 -0.48 -2.47 2.14
C VAL A 44 -0.26 -3.91 2.56
N GLN A 45 0.99 -4.32 2.65
CA GLN A 45 1.40 -5.63 3.14
C GLN A 45 1.87 -5.49 4.59
N LEU A 46 1.17 -6.16 5.50
CA LEU A 46 1.47 -6.12 6.93
C LEU A 46 2.46 -7.23 7.27
N TYR A 47 3.42 -6.89 8.11
CA TYR A 47 4.43 -7.78 8.64
C TYR A 47 4.48 -7.64 10.16
N TYR A 48 4.21 -8.73 10.87
CA TYR A 48 4.32 -8.80 12.32
C TYR A 48 5.47 -9.73 12.69
N GLU A 49 6.44 -9.24 13.47
CA GLU A 49 7.66 -10.02 13.84
C GLU A 49 8.47 -10.58 12.66
N SER A 50 8.41 -9.93 11.49
CA SER A 50 9.01 -10.36 10.22
C SER A 50 8.25 -11.48 9.49
N GLU A 51 7.10 -11.90 10.00
CA GLU A 51 6.17 -12.79 9.31
C GLU A 51 5.09 -11.97 8.59
N PRO A 52 4.66 -12.36 7.37
CA PRO A 52 3.56 -11.71 6.69
C PRO A 52 2.26 -11.93 7.49
N ALA A 53 1.75 -10.86 8.10
CA ALA A 53 0.52 -10.89 8.89
C ALA A 53 -0.74 -10.80 8.01
N GLY A 54 -0.61 -10.23 6.81
CA GLY A 54 -1.68 -10.17 5.82
C GLY A 54 -1.49 -9.03 4.83
N ARG A 55 -2.43 -8.88 3.89
CA ARG A 55 -2.34 -7.87 2.84
C ARG A 55 -3.69 -7.24 2.54
N THR A 56 -3.70 -5.93 2.40
CA THR A 56 -4.87 -5.17 1.98
C THR A 56 -4.47 -4.18 0.89
N SER A 57 -5.44 -3.66 0.14
CA SER A 57 -5.20 -2.64 -0.87
C SER A 57 -6.32 -1.61 -0.86
N PHE A 58 -5.94 -0.34 -0.94
CA PHE A 58 -6.84 0.80 -0.93
C PHE A 58 -6.77 1.50 -2.27
N THR A 59 -7.93 1.81 -2.86
CA THR A 59 -7.98 2.59 -4.10
C THR A 59 -8.23 4.06 -3.75
N LEU A 60 -7.21 4.89 -3.94
CA LEU A 60 -7.25 6.34 -3.76
C LEU A 60 -7.77 6.99 -5.06
N GLN A 61 -9.09 7.19 -5.14
CA GLN A 61 -9.75 7.83 -6.28
C GLN A 61 -9.80 9.35 -6.10
N GLY A 62 -9.44 10.11 -7.13
CA GLY A 62 -9.37 11.57 -7.11
C GLY A 62 -8.11 12.14 -6.44
N TYR A 63 -7.13 11.30 -6.11
CA TYR A 63 -5.88 11.72 -5.48
C TYR A 63 -4.82 11.99 -6.55
N THR A 64 -4.11 13.10 -6.39
CA THR A 64 -2.85 13.34 -7.11
C THR A 64 -1.74 12.46 -6.56
N GLN A 65 -0.63 12.33 -7.29
CA GLN A 65 0.54 11.59 -6.84
C GLN A 65 1.03 12.08 -5.47
N GLU A 66 1.21 13.40 -5.31
CA GLU A 66 1.71 13.98 -4.05
C GLU A 66 0.77 13.71 -2.88
N GLU A 67 -0.56 13.80 -3.09
CA GLU A 67 -1.53 13.49 -2.05
C GLU A 67 -1.51 12.00 -1.71
N ALA A 68 -1.44 11.12 -2.70
CA ALA A 68 -1.37 9.69 -2.50
C ALA A 68 -0.07 9.28 -1.77
N GLU A 69 1.05 9.91 -2.10
CA GLU A 69 2.31 9.76 -1.36
C GLU A 69 2.20 10.28 0.07
N ALA A 70 1.54 11.42 0.29
CA ALA A 70 1.31 11.99 1.61
C ALA A 70 0.44 11.06 2.47
N VAL A 71 -0.61 10.46 1.89
CA VAL A 71 -1.44 9.44 2.54
C VAL A 71 -0.61 8.21 2.88
N ALA A 72 0.20 7.71 1.95
CA ALA A 72 1.02 6.53 2.18
C ALA A 72 2.07 6.75 3.28
N ARG A 73 2.80 7.88 3.23
CA ARG A 73 3.75 8.27 4.29
C ARG A 73 3.05 8.56 5.62
N GLY A 74 1.84 9.07 5.56
CA GLY A 74 1.00 9.46 6.68
C GLY A 74 0.06 8.36 7.19
N ILE A 75 0.15 7.11 6.71
CA ILE A 75 -0.85 6.07 7.00
C ILE A 75 -1.08 5.86 8.50
N ARG A 76 0.00 5.95 9.30
CA ARG A 76 -0.06 5.81 10.76
C ARG A 76 -0.75 6.97 11.48
N HIS A 77 -0.87 8.12 10.81
CA HIS A 77 -1.58 9.29 11.31
C HIS A 77 -3.00 9.38 10.75
N ASN A 78 -3.38 8.43 9.88
CA ASN A 78 -4.71 8.36 9.33
C ASN A 78 -5.52 7.33 10.14
N ASP A 79 -6.30 7.82 11.10
CA ASP A 79 -7.09 6.99 12.01
C ASP A 79 -8.02 6.03 11.25
N TYR A 80 -8.58 6.44 10.12
CA TYR A 80 -9.43 5.59 9.28
C TYR A 80 -8.65 4.40 8.70
N LEU A 81 -7.48 4.65 8.11
CA LEU A 81 -6.65 3.58 7.54
C LEU A 81 -6.08 2.66 8.61
N MET A 82 -5.68 3.21 9.76
CA MET A 82 -5.27 2.43 10.92
C MET A 82 -6.41 1.53 11.41
N GLN A 83 -7.64 2.07 11.54
CA GLN A 83 -8.80 1.29 11.94
C GLN A 83 -9.13 0.17 10.94
N GLU A 84 -9.05 0.43 9.63
CA GLU A 84 -9.25 -0.60 8.60
C GLU A 84 -8.18 -1.71 8.69
N ILE A 85 -6.93 -1.33 8.94
CA ILE A 85 -5.82 -2.27 9.14
C ILE A 85 -6.04 -3.11 10.40
N ASP A 86 -6.43 -2.50 11.51
CA ASP A 86 -6.74 -3.20 12.76
C ASP A 86 -7.92 -4.15 12.60
N GLN A 87 -9.00 -3.71 11.95
CA GLN A 87 -10.14 -4.57 11.64
C GLN A 87 -9.76 -5.74 10.75
N TYR A 88 -8.94 -5.51 9.72
CA TYR A 88 -8.45 -6.57 8.85
C TYR A 88 -7.63 -7.60 9.64
N LEU A 89 -6.70 -7.15 10.49
CA LEU A 89 -5.90 -8.02 11.34
C LEU A 89 -6.75 -8.81 12.35
N TRP A 90 -7.83 -8.21 12.85
CA TRP A 90 -8.75 -8.89 13.76
C TRP A 90 -9.68 -9.87 13.05
N SER A 91 -10.05 -9.59 11.80
CA SER A 91 -10.99 -10.41 11.02
C SER A 91 -10.34 -11.65 10.39
N GLU A 92 -9.03 -11.66 10.13
CA GLU A 92 -8.32 -12.85 9.60
C GLU A 92 -7.94 -13.86 10.70
N ASN A 93 -8.35 -13.63 11.95
CA ASN A 93 -7.95 -14.44 13.10
C ASN A 93 -9.08 -15.34 13.65
N ASP A 94 -10.12 -15.63 12.85
CA ASP A 94 -11.20 -16.60 13.15
C ASP A 94 -11.06 -17.89 12.33
#